data_AF-A0A7S1GW22-F1
#
_entry.id   AF-A0A7S1GW22-F1
#
_cell.length_a   1.000
_cell.length_b   1.000
_cell.length_c   1.000
_cell.angle_alpha   90.00
_cell.angle_beta   90.00
_cell.angle_gamma   90.00
#
_symmetry.space_group_name_H-M   'P 1'
#
loop_
_entity.id
_entity.type
_entity.pdbx_description
1 polymer ?
#
loop_
_entity_poly.entity_id
_entity_poly.type
_entity_poly.pdbx_seq_one_letter_code
_entity_poly.pdbx_strand_id
1 'polypeptide(L)'
;AGLGVRALMRTGVEAVGPSSITLKGDDGETREEDCDVCVWTAGVRASDQAEALGFATTEEGRVKVSPRLRVHGEEGVFALGDIAESRDALSDRAAATAQVALQQADTVAWNIHADITGGVLVNF
;
A
#
# COMPACT_ATOMS: atom_id res chain seq x y z
N ALA A 1 -21.66 30.66 -5.91
CA ALA A 1 -20.22 30.64 -6.19
C ALA A 1 -19.67 29.28 -5.78
N GLY A 2 -18.81 28.63 -6.58
CA GLY A 2 -18.23 27.32 -6.24
C GLY A 2 -17.10 27.42 -5.20
N LEU A 3 -16.59 26.27 -4.74
CA LEU A 3 -15.54 26.17 -3.70
C LEU A 3 -14.12 26.53 -4.19
N GLY A 4 -13.95 27.01 -5.43
CA GLY A 4 -12.63 27.36 -5.98
C GLY A 4 -11.80 26.16 -6.45
N VAL A 5 -12.39 24.96 -6.55
CA VAL A 5 -11.69 23.74 -7.00
C VAL A 5 -11.84 23.56 -8.51
N ARG A 6 -10.71 23.36 -9.21
CA ARG A 6 -10.67 22.94 -10.62
C ARG A 6 -10.27 21.47 -10.69
N ALA A 7 -11.19 20.62 -11.13
CA ALA A 7 -10.91 19.20 -11.38
C ALA A 7 -10.51 18.99 -12.84
N LEU A 8 -9.33 18.39 -13.07
CA LEU A 8 -8.85 18.02 -14.39
C LEU A 8 -8.89 16.49 -14.50
N MET A 9 -9.90 15.98 -15.20
CA MET A 9 -10.07 14.54 -15.42
C MET A 9 -9.33 14.12 -16.69
N ARG A 10 -9.03 12.81 -16.81
CA ARG A 10 -8.35 12.24 -17.99
C ARG A 10 -7.02 12.94 -18.30
N THR A 11 -6.39 13.49 -17.27
CA THR A 11 -5.12 14.23 -17.35
C THR A 11 -4.11 13.56 -16.44
N GLY A 12 -3.01 13.08 -17.00
CA GLY A 12 -1.88 12.51 -16.25
C GLY A 12 -0.85 13.57 -15.89
N VAL A 13 -0.05 13.31 -14.86
CA VAL A 13 1.16 14.08 -14.54
C VAL A 13 2.34 13.37 -15.19
N GLU A 14 3.03 14.02 -16.11
CA GLU A 14 4.25 13.49 -16.75
C GLU A 14 5.52 13.88 -16.00
N ALA A 15 5.57 15.08 -15.42
CA ALA A 15 6.71 15.56 -14.65
C ALA A 15 6.27 16.56 -13.57
N VAL A 16 7.04 16.61 -12.48
CA VAL A 16 6.92 17.61 -11.41
C VAL A 16 8.22 18.39 -11.36
N GLY A 17 8.15 19.69 -11.64
CA GLY A 17 9.26 20.63 -11.55
C GLY A 17 9.25 21.41 -10.22
N PRO A 18 10.23 22.30 -10.02
CA PRO A 18 10.32 23.12 -8.80
C PRO A 18 9.17 24.11 -8.61
N SER A 19 8.56 24.58 -9.70
CA SER A 19 7.52 25.62 -9.69
C SER A 19 6.38 25.36 -10.68
N SER A 20 6.35 24.16 -11.27
CA SER A 20 5.37 23.79 -12.30
C SER A 20 5.16 22.28 -12.34
N ILE A 21 4.06 21.87 -12.94
CA ILE A 21 3.77 20.47 -13.30
C ILE A 21 3.52 20.35 -14.80
N THR A 22 4.04 19.28 -15.40
CA THR A 22 3.73 18.92 -16.78
C THR A 22 2.56 17.94 -16.78
N LEU A 23 1.48 18.35 -17.42
CA LEU A 23 0.25 17.60 -17.54
C LEU A 23 0.06 17.11 -18.97
N LYS A 24 -0.47 15.90 -19.12
CA LYS A 24 -0.82 15.32 -20.41
C LYS A 24 -2.27 14.89 -20.46
N GLY A 25 -3.00 15.44 -21.42
CA GLY A 25 -4.36 15.01 -21.74
C GLY A 25 -4.35 13.65 -22.45
N ASP A 26 -5.51 13.00 -22.45
CA ASP A 26 -5.73 11.77 -23.22
C ASP A 26 -5.82 12.00 -24.73
N ASP A 27 -5.99 13.26 -25.15
CA ASP A 27 -5.81 13.74 -26.51
C ASP A 27 -4.33 13.78 -26.95
N GLY A 28 -3.39 13.55 -26.02
CA GLY A 28 -1.96 13.59 -26.23
C GLY A 28 -1.35 14.99 -26.11
N GLU A 29 -2.16 16.03 -25.88
CA GLU A 29 -1.66 17.38 -25.64
C GLU A 29 -0.91 17.43 -24.31
N THR A 30 0.26 18.08 -24.34
CA THR A 30 1.11 18.29 -23.16
C THR A 30 1.13 19.77 -22.85
N ARG A 31 0.90 20.12 -21.59
CA ARG A 31 0.89 21.50 -21.10
C ARG A 31 1.57 21.63 -19.75
N GLU A 32 2.10 22.80 -19.49
CA GLU A 32 2.71 23.15 -18.23
C GLU A 32 1.75 24.04 -17.43
N GLU A 33 1.62 23.77 -16.13
CA GLU A 33 0.81 24.56 -15.21
C GLU A 33 1.68 24.97 -14.01
N ASP A 34 1.73 26.28 -13.75
CA ASP A 34 2.48 26.82 -12.62
C ASP A 34 1.85 26.39 -11.29
N CYS A 35 2.69 25.99 -10.34
CA CYS A 35 2.26 25.73 -8.97
C CYS A 35 3.41 25.96 -7.98
N ASP A 36 3.13 26.66 -6.89
CA ASP A 36 4.08 26.82 -5.78
C ASP A 36 4.15 25.57 -4.89
N VAL A 37 3.07 24.78 -4.85
CA VAL A 37 2.95 23.59 -4.00
C VAL A 37 2.32 22.45 -4.80
N CYS A 38 3.04 21.33 -4.89
CA CYS A 38 2.52 20.07 -5.43
C CYS A 38 2.33 19.06 -4.29
N VAL A 39 1.13 18.47 -4.19
CA VAL A 39 0.82 17.40 -3.23
C VAL A 39 0.48 16.13 -4.03
N TRP A 40 1.28 15.07 -3.87
CA TRP A 40 1.09 13.81 -4.58
C TRP A 40 0.26 12.81 -3.77
N THR A 41 -0.92 12.45 -4.29
CA THR A 41 -1.82 11.46 -3.66
C THR A 41 -2.26 10.36 -4.65
N ALA A 42 -1.58 10.23 -5.79
CA ALA A 42 -2.04 9.38 -6.90
C ALA A 42 -1.61 7.91 -6.79
N GLY A 43 -0.74 7.55 -5.84
CA GLY A 43 -0.32 6.17 -5.62
C GLY A 43 0.54 5.99 -4.39
N VAL A 44 0.59 4.75 -3.91
CA VAL A 44 1.40 4.31 -2.77
C VAL A 44 2.19 3.06 -3.17
N ARG A 45 3.37 2.89 -2.57
CA ARG A 45 4.21 1.69 -2.67
C ARG A 45 4.63 1.29 -1.27
N ALA A 46 4.80 -0.01 -1.02
CA ALA A 46 5.35 -0.47 0.26
C ALA A 46 6.85 -0.11 0.36
N SER A 47 7.37 -0.11 1.59
CA SER A 47 8.76 0.24 1.85
C SER A 47 9.74 -0.80 1.29
N ASP A 48 10.79 -0.34 0.63
CA ASP A 48 11.88 -1.19 0.11
C ASP A 48 12.70 -1.87 1.22
N GLN A 49 12.50 -1.51 2.49
CA GLN A 49 13.17 -2.12 3.63
C GLN A 49 12.89 -3.62 3.75
N ALA A 50 11.68 -4.06 3.39
CA ALA A 50 11.32 -5.48 3.45
C ALA A 50 12.20 -6.33 2.53
N GLU A 51 12.46 -5.84 1.31
CA GLU A 51 13.36 -6.49 0.36
C GLU A 51 14.81 -6.43 0.86
N ALA A 52 15.24 -5.28 1.40
CA ALA A 52 16.58 -5.13 1.97
C ALA A 52 16.86 -6.06 3.17
N LEU A 53 15.81 -6.46 3.90
CA LEU A 53 15.87 -7.45 4.98
C LEU A 53 15.84 -8.91 4.49
N GLY A 54 15.69 -9.13 3.18
CA GLY A 54 15.68 -10.46 2.56
C GLY A 54 14.32 -11.14 2.52
N PHE A 55 13.23 -10.44 2.89
CA PHE A 55 11.90 -11.02 2.81
C PHE A 55 11.43 -11.13 1.37
N ALA A 56 10.66 -12.18 1.07
CA ALA A 56 10.01 -12.32 -0.22
C ALA A 56 8.93 -11.24 -0.38
N THR A 57 9.05 -10.41 -1.42
CA THR A 57 8.14 -9.30 -1.72
C THR A 57 7.43 -9.44 -3.07
N THR A 58 6.33 -8.71 -3.25
CA THR A 58 5.71 -8.46 -4.56
C THR A 58 6.47 -7.38 -5.33
N GLU A 59 6.11 -7.17 -6.59
CA GLU A 59 6.66 -6.06 -7.40
C GLU A 59 6.41 -4.68 -6.75
N GLU A 60 5.29 -4.52 -6.05
CA GLU A 60 4.98 -3.28 -5.31
C GLU A 60 5.64 -3.21 -3.92
N GLY A 61 6.55 -4.13 -3.60
CA GLY A 61 7.34 -4.16 -2.36
C GLY A 61 6.61 -4.74 -1.14
N ARG A 62 5.42 -5.34 -1.32
CA ARG A 62 4.66 -5.90 -0.20
C ARG A 62 5.21 -7.26 0.20
N VAL A 63 5.38 -7.50 1.49
CA VAL A 63 5.82 -8.77 2.07
C VAL A 63 4.78 -9.85 1.81
N LYS A 64 5.21 -10.97 1.23
CA LYS A 64 4.35 -12.14 1.03
C LYS A 64 4.07 -12.79 2.37
N VAL A 65 2.79 -12.95 2.70
CA VAL A 65 2.34 -13.59 3.93
C VAL A 65 1.39 -14.75 3.66
N SER A 66 1.39 -15.72 4.56
CA SER A 66 0.39 -16.79 4.59
C SER A 66 -0.99 -16.24 5.03
N PRO A 67 -2.08 -17.03 4.93
CA PRO A 67 -3.39 -16.64 5.49
C PRO A 67 -3.39 -16.32 6.98
N ARG A 68 -2.34 -16.72 7.72
CA ARG A 68 -2.13 -16.43 9.15
C ARG A 68 -1.33 -15.15 9.39
N LEU A 69 -1.08 -14.36 8.34
CA LEU A 69 -0.27 -13.14 8.33
C LEU A 69 1.20 -13.33 8.74
N ARG A 70 1.68 -14.58 8.85
CA ARG A 70 3.09 -14.92 9.04
C ARG A 70 3.84 -14.74 7.71
N VAL A 71 5.02 -14.14 7.77
CA VAL A 71 5.91 -13.95 6.62
C VAL A 71 6.35 -15.32 6.07
N HIS A 72 6.31 -15.48 4.75
CA HIS A 72 6.71 -16.74 4.13
C HIS A 72 8.19 -17.06 4.38
N GLY A 73 8.46 -18.29 4.83
CA GLY A 73 9.82 -18.77 5.10
C GLY A 73 10.40 -18.36 6.46
N GLU A 74 9.67 -17.52 7.22
CA GLU A 74 10.17 -16.96 8.48
C GLU A 74 9.36 -17.45 9.68
N GLU A 75 10.07 -17.77 10.77
CA GLU A 75 9.46 -18.12 12.04
C GLU A 75 9.39 -16.92 12.99
N GLY A 76 8.27 -16.76 13.70
CA GLY A 76 8.06 -15.63 14.62
C GLY A 76 7.89 -14.26 13.97
N VAL A 77 7.91 -14.16 12.62
CA VAL A 77 7.77 -12.88 11.90
C VAL A 77 6.38 -12.77 11.26
N PHE A 78 5.71 -11.64 11.52
CA PHE A 78 4.38 -11.32 11.01
C PHE A 78 4.38 -9.96 10.33
N ALA A 79 3.55 -9.79 9.31
CA ALA A 79 3.35 -8.52 8.61
C ALA A 79 1.85 -8.23 8.45
N LEU A 80 1.47 -6.96 8.64
CA LEU A 80 0.09 -6.48 8.50
C LEU A 80 0.05 -5.05 7.95
N GLY A 81 -1.14 -4.57 7.60
CA GLY A 81 -1.37 -3.29 6.97
C GLY A 81 -0.81 -3.26 5.55
N ASP A 82 -0.44 -2.06 5.10
CA ASP A 82 -0.05 -1.83 3.71
C ASP A 82 1.23 -2.58 3.29
N ILE A 83 2.06 -3.00 4.24
CA ILE A 83 3.27 -3.77 3.91
C ILE A 83 2.95 -5.23 3.59
N ALA A 84 1.78 -5.77 3.97
CA ALA A 84 1.45 -7.17 3.78
C ALA A 84 0.69 -7.43 2.47
N GLU A 85 1.15 -8.40 1.69
CA GLU A 85 0.36 -9.00 0.61
C GLU A 85 -0.63 -10.02 1.20
N SER A 86 -1.63 -9.50 1.89
CA SER A 86 -2.69 -10.30 2.49
C SER A 86 -3.88 -10.45 1.54
N ARG A 87 -4.63 -11.54 1.73
CA ARG A 87 -5.83 -11.86 0.96
C ARG A 87 -7.01 -11.88 1.93
N ASP A 88 -8.16 -11.39 1.48
CA ASP A 88 -9.41 -11.57 2.23
C ASP A 88 -10.25 -12.69 1.55
N ALA A 89 -11.28 -13.20 2.22
CA ALA A 89 -12.07 -14.31 1.68
C ALA A 89 -12.92 -13.96 0.45
N LEU A 90 -13.11 -12.67 0.15
CA LEU A 90 -13.98 -12.14 -0.90
C LEU A 90 -13.20 -11.53 -2.08
N SER A 91 -11.93 -11.18 -1.88
CA SER A 91 -11.06 -10.51 -2.84
C SER A 91 -9.70 -11.19 -2.95
N ASP A 92 -9.07 -11.07 -4.12
CA ASP A 92 -7.74 -11.65 -4.34
C ASP A 92 -6.64 -10.95 -3.53
N ARG A 93 -6.87 -9.70 -3.08
CA ARG A 93 -5.96 -8.87 -2.27
C ARG A 93 -6.75 -7.96 -1.33
N ALA A 94 -6.45 -8.01 -0.04
CA ALA A 94 -7.09 -7.14 0.94
C ALA A 94 -6.79 -5.66 0.67
N ALA A 95 -7.76 -4.79 0.91
CA ALA A 95 -7.62 -3.36 0.65
C ALA A 95 -6.57 -2.71 1.57
N ALA A 96 -5.69 -1.89 0.98
CA ALA A 96 -4.68 -1.10 1.69
C ALA A 96 -5.35 0.07 2.45
N THR A 97 -5.97 -0.24 3.59
CA THR A 97 -6.73 0.70 4.40
C THR A 97 -6.43 0.52 5.88
N ALA A 98 -6.56 1.60 6.65
CA ALA A 98 -6.45 1.54 8.10
C ALA A 98 -7.45 0.56 8.74
N GLN A 99 -8.67 0.45 8.18
CA GLN A 99 -9.68 -0.48 8.67
C GLN A 99 -9.22 -1.94 8.55
N VAL A 100 -8.69 -2.34 7.40
CA VAL A 100 -8.14 -3.68 7.20
C VAL A 100 -6.93 -3.91 8.09
N ALA A 101 -6.03 -2.93 8.22
CA ALA A 101 -4.87 -3.03 9.12
C ALA A 101 -5.28 -3.29 10.58
N LEU A 102 -6.35 -2.65 11.06
CA LEU A 102 -6.89 -2.89 12.41
C LEU A 102 -7.47 -4.30 12.56
N GLN A 103 -8.20 -4.80 11.56
CA GLN A 103 -8.71 -6.18 11.60
C GLN A 103 -7.56 -7.21 11.60
N GLN A 104 -6.50 -6.94 10.84
CA GLN A 104 -5.31 -7.78 10.81
C GLN A 104 -4.55 -7.77 12.14
N ALA A 105 -4.57 -6.63 12.86
CA ALA A 105 -3.88 -6.48 14.13
C ALA A 105 -4.39 -7.46 15.19
N ASP A 106 -5.72 -7.67 15.27
CA ASP A 106 -6.31 -8.63 16.21
C ASP A 106 -5.83 -10.07 15.91
N THR A 107 -5.82 -10.45 14.63
CA THR A 107 -5.31 -11.76 14.19
C THR A 107 -3.82 -11.93 14.46
N VAL A 108 -2.99 -10.92 14.16
CA VAL A 108 -1.55 -10.98 14.40
C VAL A 108 -1.25 -11.04 15.90
N ALA A 109 -1.95 -10.26 16.72
CA ALA A 109 -1.79 -10.29 18.18
C ALA A 109 -2.09 -11.69 18.74
N TRP A 110 -3.19 -12.31 18.31
CA TRP A 110 -3.52 -13.69 18.67
C TRP A 110 -2.45 -14.67 18.20
N ASN A 111 -2.02 -14.55 16.94
CA ASN A 111 -1.06 -15.48 16.34
C ASN A 111 0.33 -15.39 16.98
N ILE A 112 0.78 -14.19 17.37
CA ILE A 112 2.01 -14.03 18.15
C ILE A 112 1.88 -14.73 19.50
N HIS A 113 0.75 -14.54 20.21
CA HIS A 113 0.52 -15.22 21.48
C HIS A 113 0.50 -16.75 21.32
N ALA A 114 -0.19 -17.26 20.30
CA ALA A 114 -0.26 -18.68 20.00
C ALA A 114 1.12 -19.25 19.65
N ASP A 115 1.91 -18.56 18.83
CA ASP A 115 3.27 -19.00 18.43
C ASP A 115 4.20 -19.13 19.65
N ILE A 116 4.13 -18.18 20.59
CA ILE A 116 4.94 -18.20 21.82
C ILE A 116 4.49 -19.28 22.81
N THR A 117 3.19 -19.59 22.87
CA THR A 117 2.61 -20.50 23.87
C THR A 117 2.39 -21.93 23.35
N GLY A 118 2.72 -22.21 22.10
CA GLY A 118 2.44 -23.50 21.45
C GLY A 118 0.97 -23.71 21.09
N GLY A 119 0.21 -22.62 20.96
CA GLY A 119 -1.18 -22.61 20.52
C GLY A 119 -1.34 -22.74 19.00
N VAL A 120 -2.59 -22.66 18.54
CA VAL A 120 -2.94 -22.75 17.11
C VAL A 120 -3.14 -21.34 16.55
N LEU A 121 -2.39 -21.04 15.48
CA LEU A 121 -2.57 -19.82 14.70
C LEU A 121 -3.87 -19.87 13.90
N VAL A 122 -4.55 -18.73 13.81
CA VAL A 122 -5.80 -18.54 13.06
C VAL A 122 -5.55 -17.76 11.77
N ASN A 123 -6.45 -17.94 10.81
CA ASN A 123 -6.42 -17.18 9.58
C ASN A 123 -7.02 -15.79 9.80
N PHE A 124 -6.52 -14.82 9.04
CA PHE A 124 -7.15 -13.54 8.80
C PHE A 124 -8.31 -13.70 7.82
#